data_AF-A0A944ZTW5-F1
#
_entry.id   AF-A0A944ZTW5-F1
#
_cell.length_a   1.000
_cell.length_b   1.000
_cell.length_c   1.000
_cell.angle_alpha   90.00
_cell.angle_beta   90.00
_cell.angle_gamma   90.00
#
_symmetry.space_group_name_H-M   'P 1'
#
loop_
_entity.id
_entity.type
_entity.pdbx_description
1 polymer ?
#
loop_
_entity_poly.entity_id
_entity_poly.type
_entity_poly.pdbx_seq_one_letter_code
_entity_poly.pdbx_strand_id
1 'polypeptide(L)'
;MKGYKKLIILFFILMFPTAAFASGKAQLNLWKKDPFYYGRCGHCAELVSSVENKDRVDFFPYDNLNLRSGYFVADLTGPAGTSVTLYGSEDFRTNRGYLVIVKKDDSILEINDLEAFPADEWTDVENEKGTYSVFYHPHENFKSLVASLQWGKGPQSGTAN
;
A
#
# COMPACT_ATOMS: atom_id res chain seq x y z
N MET A 1 39.10 47.50 1.08
CA MET A 1 37.66 47.34 0.76
C MET A 1 37.43 46.24 -0.30
N LYS A 2 37.73 44.95 -0.02
CA LYS A 2 37.46 43.83 -0.96
C LYS A 2 37.27 42.46 -0.26
N GLY A 3 36.73 42.43 0.96
CA GLY A 3 36.63 41.19 1.76
C GLY A 3 35.22 40.71 2.10
N TYR A 4 34.23 41.59 2.08
CA TYR A 4 32.93 41.34 2.76
C TYR A 4 31.80 40.89 1.83
N LYS A 5 32.00 40.87 0.50
CA LYS A 5 30.92 40.52 -0.45
C LYS A 5 30.70 39.01 -0.65
N LYS A 6 31.63 38.15 -0.25
CA LYS A 6 31.49 36.68 -0.41
C LYS A 6 30.84 35.98 0.78
N LEU A 7 30.73 36.62 1.94
CA LEU A 7 30.19 36.00 3.15
C LEU A 7 28.65 36.03 3.22
N ILE A 8 28.00 36.92 2.45
CA ILE A 8 26.54 37.12 2.49
C ILE A 8 25.79 36.08 1.65
N ILE A 9 26.44 35.51 0.63
CA ILE A 9 25.79 34.53 -0.27
C ILE A 9 25.66 33.15 0.37
N LEU A 10 26.52 32.81 1.35
CA LEU A 10 26.47 31.50 2.01
C LEU A 10 25.33 31.37 3.05
N PHE A 11 24.71 32.48 3.45
CA PHE A 11 23.67 32.48 4.48
C PHE A 11 22.25 32.28 3.92
N PHE A 12 22.04 32.42 2.61
CA PHE A 12 20.71 32.28 1.99
C PHE A 12 20.31 30.83 1.65
N ILE A 13 21.24 29.87 1.71
CA ILE A 13 20.96 28.46 1.36
C ILE A 13 20.49 27.67 2.59
N LEU A 14 20.61 28.21 3.81
CA LEU A 14 20.24 27.53 5.06
C LEU A 14 18.81 27.85 5.56
N MET A 15 18.01 28.56 4.77
CA MET A 15 16.68 29.04 5.15
C MET A 15 15.56 28.53 4.22
N PHE A 16 15.71 27.34 3.67
CA PHE A 16 14.52 26.56 3.34
C PHE A 16 14.22 25.70 4.55
N PRO A 17 13.19 26.02 5.35
CA PRO A 17 12.59 24.99 6.16
C PRO A 17 12.05 23.99 5.14
N THR A 18 12.79 22.92 4.88
CA THR A 18 12.11 21.69 4.50
C THR A 18 11.19 21.45 5.67
N ALA A 19 9.92 21.82 5.50
CA ALA A 19 8.85 21.24 6.28
C ALA A 19 9.01 19.75 6.00
N ALA A 20 9.82 19.08 6.82
CA ALA A 20 9.68 17.68 7.07
C ALA A 20 8.31 17.63 7.71
N PHE A 21 7.28 17.53 6.86
CA PHE A 21 6.00 17.04 7.28
C PHE A 21 6.37 15.77 8.00
N ALA A 22 6.19 15.77 9.32
CA ALA A 22 6.11 14.55 10.08
C ALA A 22 4.85 13.86 9.56
N SER A 23 4.97 13.29 8.36
CA SER A 23 3.95 12.48 7.75
C SER A 23 3.78 11.34 8.73
N GLY A 24 2.57 11.20 9.27
CA GLY A 24 2.28 10.08 10.16
C GLY A 24 2.75 8.79 9.49
N LYS A 25 3.25 7.84 10.29
CA LYS A 25 3.70 6.54 9.76
C LYS A 25 2.65 6.00 8.79
N ALA A 26 3.08 5.56 7.61
CA ALA A 26 2.16 4.98 6.65
C ALA A 26 1.40 3.81 7.27
N GLN A 27 0.14 3.63 6.87
CA GLN A 27 -0.71 2.57 7.40
C GLN A 27 -1.53 1.97 6.28
N LEU A 28 -1.55 0.65 6.22
CA LEU A 28 -2.49 -0.10 5.40
C LEU A 28 -3.56 -0.73 6.30
N ASN A 29 -4.81 -0.55 5.91
CA ASN A 29 -5.96 -1.25 6.46
C ASN A 29 -6.57 -2.12 5.36
N LEU A 30 -6.60 -3.43 5.59
CA LEU A 30 -7.32 -4.38 4.75
C LEU A 30 -8.62 -4.74 5.42
N TRP A 31 -9.73 -4.44 4.76
CA TRP A 31 -11.07 -4.74 5.24
C TRP A 31 -11.60 -5.94 4.48
N LYS A 32 -11.88 -7.02 5.20
CA LYS A 32 -12.48 -8.20 4.61
C LYS A 32 -14.00 -8.05 4.56
N LYS A 33 -14.55 -7.81 3.38
CA LYS A 33 -15.99 -7.73 3.15
C LYS A 33 -16.54 -9.10 2.80
N ASP A 34 -17.63 -9.50 3.46
CA ASP A 34 -18.33 -10.73 3.13
C ASP A 34 -19.81 -10.45 2.83
N PRO A 35 -20.32 -10.81 1.64
CA PRO A 35 -21.72 -10.61 1.29
C PRO A 35 -22.69 -11.54 2.04
N PHE A 36 -22.22 -12.60 2.69
CA PHE A 36 -23.04 -13.59 3.39
C PHE A 36 -23.09 -13.37 4.91
N TYR A 37 -22.16 -12.61 5.50
CA TYR A 37 -22.16 -12.29 6.94
C TYR A 37 -22.80 -10.92 7.21
N TYR A 38 -24.14 -10.88 7.20
CA TYR A 38 -24.92 -9.71 7.63
C TYR A 38 -25.19 -9.77 9.15
N GLY A 39 -24.54 -8.90 9.93
CA GLY A 39 -24.76 -8.76 11.38
C GLY A 39 -25.44 -7.43 11.76
N ARG A 40 -25.68 -7.18 13.06
CA ARG A 40 -26.22 -5.89 13.57
C ARG A 40 -25.34 -4.67 13.25
N CYS A 41 -24.08 -4.86 12.87
CA CYS A 41 -23.16 -3.83 12.35
C CYS A 41 -23.18 -3.70 10.80
N GLY A 42 -24.04 -4.43 10.09
CA GLY A 42 -23.97 -4.55 8.63
C GLY A 42 -22.75 -5.39 8.21
N HIS A 43 -21.78 -4.77 7.56
CA HIS A 43 -20.49 -5.37 7.18
C HIS A 43 -19.51 -5.32 8.35
N CYS A 44 -19.57 -6.30 9.24
CA CYS A 44 -18.54 -6.44 10.28
C CYS A 44 -17.28 -7.00 9.58
N ALA A 45 -16.53 -6.14 8.90
CA ALA A 45 -15.34 -6.50 8.15
C ALA A 45 -14.19 -6.77 9.12
N GLU A 46 -13.56 -7.94 9.01
CA GLU A 46 -12.33 -8.20 9.76
C GLU A 46 -11.24 -7.27 9.23
N LEU A 47 -10.66 -6.48 10.14
CA LEU A 47 -9.67 -5.47 9.82
C LEU A 47 -8.26 -6.04 10.07
N VAL A 48 -7.47 -6.15 9.01
CA VAL A 48 -6.04 -6.38 9.12
C VAL A 48 -5.32 -5.06 8.92
N SER A 49 -4.81 -4.49 10.02
CA SER A 49 -4.01 -3.25 9.98
C SER A 49 -2.52 -3.55 10.06
N SER A 50 -1.74 -2.91 9.19
CA SER A 50 -0.29 -2.85 9.29
C SER A 50 0.18 -1.40 9.25
N VAL A 51 1.20 -1.08 10.04
CA VAL A 51 1.89 0.22 9.99
C VAL A 51 3.25 0.02 9.33
N GLU A 52 3.77 1.07 8.72
CA GLU A 52 5.02 1.07 7.97
C GLU A 52 6.16 0.32 8.65
N ASN A 53 6.91 -0.46 7.87
CA ASN A 53 8.02 -1.31 8.31
C ASN A 53 7.63 -2.45 9.28
N LYS A 54 6.33 -2.79 9.35
CA LYS A 54 5.85 -4.00 10.03
C LYS A 54 5.27 -4.97 9.03
N ASP A 55 6.16 -5.67 8.32
CA ASP A 55 5.75 -6.74 7.43
C ASP A 55 4.95 -7.80 8.20
N ARG A 56 4.03 -8.46 7.50
CA ARG A 56 3.22 -9.55 8.03
C ARG A 56 3.34 -10.73 7.08
N VAL A 57 4.06 -11.75 7.53
CA VAL A 57 4.27 -13.00 6.78
C VAL A 57 3.02 -13.88 6.71
N ASP A 58 2.08 -13.66 7.64
CA ASP A 58 0.80 -14.36 7.72
C ASP A 58 -0.23 -13.45 8.42
N PHE A 59 -1.46 -13.44 7.91
CA PHE A 59 -2.60 -12.77 8.50
C PHE A 59 -3.45 -13.69 9.38
N PHE A 60 -3.50 -14.99 9.07
CA PHE A 60 -4.42 -15.95 9.64
C PHE A 60 -3.66 -17.19 10.11
N PRO A 61 -3.13 -17.16 11.34
CA PRO A 61 -2.50 -18.34 11.91
C PRO A 61 -3.57 -19.43 12.11
N TYR A 62 -3.59 -20.38 11.18
CA TYR A 62 -4.29 -21.68 11.23
C TYR A 62 -5.85 -21.69 11.13
N ASP A 63 -6.34 -22.48 10.17
CA ASP A 63 -7.59 -23.28 10.18
C ASP A 63 -8.96 -22.63 10.42
N ASN A 64 -9.12 -21.32 10.25
CA ASN A 64 -10.46 -20.75 10.31
C ASN A 64 -11.13 -20.75 8.92
N LEU A 65 -11.82 -21.84 8.59
CA LEU A 65 -12.55 -22.01 7.31
C LEU A 65 -13.57 -20.88 7.03
N ASN A 66 -14.09 -20.24 8.08
CA ASN A 66 -14.99 -19.09 7.98
C ASN A 66 -14.30 -17.82 7.45
N LEU A 67 -12.97 -17.81 7.43
CA LEU A 67 -12.15 -16.74 6.85
C LEU A 67 -11.85 -17.01 5.36
N ARG A 68 -12.48 -17.98 4.71
CA ARG A 68 -12.30 -18.19 3.26
C ARG A 68 -13.33 -17.49 2.40
N SER A 69 -14.44 -17.04 2.98
CA SER A 69 -15.44 -16.25 2.28
C SER A 69 -15.12 -14.76 2.37
N GLY A 70 -15.71 -14.00 1.42
CA GLY A 70 -15.48 -12.58 1.29
C GLY A 70 -14.24 -12.22 0.45
N TYR A 71 -13.94 -10.92 0.41
CA TYR A 71 -12.85 -10.33 -0.34
C TYR A 71 -12.29 -9.10 0.39
N PHE A 72 -11.02 -8.81 0.17
CA PHE A 72 -10.36 -7.66 0.75
C PHE A 72 -10.59 -6.40 -0.10
N VAL A 73 -10.78 -5.29 0.60
CA VAL A 73 -10.57 -3.93 0.09
C VAL A 73 -9.47 -3.27 0.91
N ALA A 74 -8.81 -2.26 0.36
CA ALA A 74 -7.61 -1.69 0.97
C ALA A 74 -7.71 -0.16 1.12
N ASP A 75 -7.36 0.34 2.30
CA ASP A 75 -7.12 1.76 2.53
C ASP A 75 -5.64 1.99 2.87
N LEU A 76 -4.97 2.89 2.14
CA LEU A 76 -3.54 3.18 2.32
C LEU A 76 -3.31 4.67 2.62
N THR A 77 -2.79 4.94 3.82
CA THR A 77 -2.33 6.27 4.25
C THR A 77 -0.81 6.33 4.25
N GLY A 78 -0.27 7.55 4.13
CA GLY A 78 1.16 7.82 4.08
C GLY A 78 1.48 8.91 3.07
N PRO A 79 2.75 9.36 2.98
CA PRO A 79 3.16 10.32 1.96
C PRO A 79 3.27 9.69 0.57
N ALA A 80 3.34 10.51 -0.47
CA ALA A 80 3.74 10.09 -1.81
C ALA A 80 5.03 9.25 -1.76
N GLY A 81 5.07 8.19 -2.57
CA GLY A 81 6.17 7.21 -2.57
C GLY A 81 6.01 6.07 -1.55
N THR A 82 5.06 6.15 -0.61
CA THR A 82 4.66 4.99 0.21
C THR A 82 4.33 3.82 -0.70
N SER A 83 4.90 2.66 -0.42
CA SER A 83 4.65 1.46 -1.22
C SER A 83 4.42 0.25 -0.34
N VAL A 84 3.55 -0.64 -0.82
CA VAL A 84 3.20 -1.88 -0.15
C VAL A 84 2.91 -2.95 -1.20
N THR A 85 3.25 -4.19 -0.89
CA THR A 85 2.95 -5.36 -1.70
C THR A 85 2.06 -6.33 -0.91
N LEU A 86 0.94 -6.69 -1.52
CA LEU A 86 0.00 -7.71 -1.04
C LEU A 86 0.26 -9.01 -1.77
N TYR A 87 0.27 -10.14 -1.05
CA TYR A 87 0.51 -11.45 -1.64
C TYR A 87 -0.66 -12.39 -1.33
N GLY A 88 -1.05 -13.20 -2.33
CA GLY A 88 -2.08 -14.23 -2.16
C GLY A 88 -1.57 -15.49 -1.45
N SER A 89 -0.31 -15.50 -1.02
CA SER A 89 0.32 -16.57 -0.24
C SER A 89 1.01 -15.98 0.98
N GLU A 90 1.19 -16.82 2.00
CA GLU A 90 2.04 -16.55 3.15
C GLU A 90 3.52 -16.39 2.73
N ASP A 91 4.32 -15.84 3.64
CA ASP A 91 5.78 -15.68 3.50
C ASP A 91 6.20 -14.94 2.21
N PHE A 92 5.37 -14.00 1.73
CA PHE A 92 5.60 -13.20 0.53
C PHE A 92 5.77 -14.03 -0.75
N ARG A 93 5.25 -15.26 -0.77
CA ARG A 93 5.33 -16.11 -1.95
C ARG A 93 4.42 -15.58 -3.06
N THR A 94 4.88 -15.70 -4.30
CA THR A 94 4.19 -15.13 -5.47
C THR A 94 3.28 -16.11 -6.21
N ASN A 95 3.24 -17.38 -5.80
CA ASN A 95 2.51 -18.44 -6.51
C ASN A 95 0.98 -18.30 -6.51
N ARG A 96 0.42 -17.37 -5.73
CA ARG A 96 -1.02 -17.02 -5.74
C ARG A 96 -1.25 -15.55 -6.07
N GLY A 97 -0.41 -14.99 -6.93
CA GLY A 97 -0.52 -13.60 -7.33
C GLY A 97 0.00 -12.62 -6.27
N TYR A 98 0.25 -11.40 -6.71
CA TYR A 98 0.61 -10.28 -5.84
C TYR A 98 0.21 -8.95 -6.47
N LEU A 99 -0.02 -7.95 -5.62
CA LEU A 99 -0.37 -6.59 -6.01
C LEU A 99 0.60 -5.62 -5.33
N VAL A 100 1.36 -4.87 -6.12
CA VAL A 100 2.20 -3.77 -5.66
C VAL A 100 1.41 -2.47 -5.79
N ILE A 101 1.40 -1.65 -4.75
CA ILE A 101 0.75 -0.34 -4.73
C ILE A 101 1.80 0.71 -4.36
N VAL A 102 1.86 1.81 -5.11
CA VAL A 102 2.76 2.93 -4.86
C VAL A 102 1.96 4.23 -4.89
N LYS A 103 1.90 4.95 -3.77
CA LYS A 103 1.25 6.27 -3.71
C LYS A 103 2.00 7.27 -4.59
N LYS A 104 1.27 8.11 -5.33
CA LYS A 104 1.82 9.24 -6.08
C LYS A 104 1.55 10.60 -5.43
N ASP A 105 0.63 10.64 -4.49
CA ASP A 105 0.31 11.82 -3.69
C ASP A 105 0.11 11.46 -2.20
N ASP A 106 -0.20 12.48 -1.39
CA ASP A 106 -0.39 12.37 0.07
C ASP A 106 -1.86 12.09 0.46
N SER A 107 -2.77 11.90 -0.51
CA SER A 107 -4.19 11.64 -0.24
C SER A 107 -4.39 10.25 0.38
N ILE A 108 -5.54 9.96 0.99
CA ILE A 108 -5.86 8.60 1.44
C ILE A 108 -6.35 7.81 0.23
N LEU A 109 -5.71 6.67 -0.07
CA LEU A 109 -6.14 5.80 -1.17
C LEU A 109 -7.14 4.77 -0.66
N GLU A 110 -8.20 4.57 -1.43
CA GLU A 110 -9.17 3.49 -1.23
C GLU A 110 -9.24 2.62 -2.50
N ILE A 111 -8.95 1.32 -2.37
CA ILE A 111 -9.01 0.35 -3.46
C ILE A 111 -10.10 -0.67 -3.13
N ASN A 112 -11.19 -0.61 -3.88
CA ASN A 112 -12.39 -1.43 -3.65
C ASN A 112 -12.38 -2.77 -4.39
N ASP A 113 -11.51 -2.94 -5.39
CA ASP A 113 -11.30 -4.21 -6.07
C ASP A 113 -9.81 -4.39 -6.35
N LEU A 114 -9.19 -5.37 -5.71
CA LEU A 114 -7.76 -5.65 -5.81
C LEU A 114 -7.37 -6.36 -7.12
N GLU A 115 -8.36 -6.72 -7.94
CA GLU A 115 -8.18 -7.47 -9.20
C GLU A 115 -8.57 -6.65 -10.44
N ALA A 116 -9.01 -5.40 -10.28
CA ALA A 116 -9.51 -4.57 -11.36
C ALA A 116 -8.42 -3.94 -12.24
N PHE A 117 -7.22 -4.53 -12.25
CA PHE A 117 -6.03 -3.99 -12.89
C PHE A 117 -5.55 -4.91 -14.04
N PRO A 118 -4.94 -4.35 -15.09
CA PRO A 118 -4.24 -5.12 -16.11
C PRO A 118 -3.21 -6.07 -15.49
N ALA A 119 -3.10 -7.26 -16.07
CA ALA A 119 -2.13 -8.27 -15.66
C ALA A 119 -0.72 -7.88 -16.10
N ASP A 120 0.24 -8.00 -15.19
CA ASP A 120 1.69 -7.91 -15.43
C ASP A 120 2.16 -6.58 -16.04
N GLU A 121 1.40 -5.51 -15.82
CA GLU A 121 1.70 -4.17 -16.32
C GLU A 121 1.56 -3.12 -15.20
N TRP A 122 2.43 -2.11 -15.22
CA TRP A 122 2.28 -0.94 -14.37
C TRP A 122 1.14 -0.08 -14.88
N THR A 123 0.15 0.16 -14.03
CA THR A 123 -1.00 1.01 -14.34
C THR A 123 -1.04 2.20 -13.39
N ASP A 124 -1.16 3.39 -13.97
CA ASP A 124 -1.40 4.61 -13.23
C ASP A 124 -2.89 4.83 -13.07
N VAL A 125 -3.32 5.06 -11.84
CA VAL A 125 -4.71 5.34 -11.47
C VAL A 125 -4.76 6.72 -10.86
N GLU A 126 -5.59 7.56 -11.44
CA GLU A 126 -5.92 8.89 -10.94
C GLU A 126 -7.44 8.97 -10.77
N ASN A 127 -7.90 9.24 -9.55
CA ASN A 127 -9.31 9.44 -9.26
C ASN A 127 -9.48 10.43 -8.10
N GLU A 128 -10.73 10.74 -7.77
CA GLU A 128 -11.07 11.66 -6.67
C GLU A 128 -10.55 11.20 -5.29
N LYS A 129 -10.23 9.92 -5.17
CA LYS A 129 -9.69 9.27 -3.96
C LYS A 129 -8.17 9.12 -4.00
N GLY A 130 -7.51 9.81 -4.93
CA GLY A 130 -6.05 9.91 -4.99
C GLY A 130 -5.40 9.27 -6.21
N THR A 131 -4.09 9.48 -6.27
CA THR A 131 -3.24 9.09 -7.38
C THR A 131 -2.23 8.03 -6.95
N TYR A 132 -2.11 6.96 -7.72
CA TYR A 132 -1.21 5.86 -7.41
C TYR A 132 -0.82 5.06 -8.65
N SER A 133 0.26 4.30 -8.53
CA SER A 133 0.66 3.28 -9.51
C SER A 133 0.47 1.90 -8.90
N VAL A 134 0.02 0.96 -9.71
CA VAL A 134 -0.08 -0.45 -9.32
C VAL A 134 0.59 -1.36 -10.32
N PHE A 135 1.07 -2.50 -9.83
CA PHE A 135 1.46 -3.65 -10.64
C PHE A 135 0.72 -4.86 -10.10
N TYR A 136 -0.03 -5.55 -10.95
CA TYR A 136 -0.82 -6.71 -10.56
C TYR A 136 -0.34 -7.96 -11.28
N HIS A 137 0.22 -8.92 -10.54
CA HIS A 137 0.47 -10.27 -11.04
C HIS A 137 -0.74 -11.14 -10.68
N PRO A 138 -1.54 -11.59 -11.67
CA PRO A 138 -2.85 -12.14 -11.40
C PRO A 138 -2.82 -13.55 -10.81
N HIS A 139 -3.85 -13.86 -10.04
CA HIS A 139 -4.25 -15.22 -9.70
C HIS A 139 -5.77 -15.27 -9.55
N GLU A 140 -6.36 -16.44 -9.74
CA GLU A 140 -7.79 -16.64 -9.55
C GLU A 140 -8.19 -16.32 -8.09
N ASN A 141 -9.19 -15.45 -7.91
CA ASN A 141 -9.70 -15.04 -6.60
C ASN A 141 -8.63 -14.41 -5.66
N PHE A 142 -7.58 -13.80 -6.21
CA PHE A 142 -6.56 -13.06 -5.48
C PHE A 142 -7.12 -12.17 -4.35
N LYS A 143 -8.18 -11.40 -4.60
CA LYS A 143 -8.78 -10.51 -3.58
C LYS A 143 -9.32 -11.23 -2.36
N SER A 144 -9.63 -12.52 -2.47
CA SER A 144 -10.07 -13.38 -1.37
C SER A 144 -8.92 -14.16 -0.73
N LEU A 145 -7.75 -14.19 -1.38
CA LEU A 145 -6.60 -15.01 -1.00
C LEU A 145 -5.45 -14.21 -0.35
N VAL A 146 -5.57 -12.89 -0.22
CA VAL A 146 -4.51 -12.08 0.41
C VAL A 146 -4.18 -12.64 1.80
N ALA A 147 -2.92 -13.04 1.97
CA ALA A 147 -2.44 -13.79 3.13
C ALA A 147 -1.20 -13.19 3.78
N SER A 148 -0.42 -12.39 3.04
CA SER A 148 0.73 -11.69 3.60
C SER A 148 0.92 -10.31 2.97
N LEU A 149 1.71 -9.47 3.66
CA LEU A 149 1.98 -8.10 3.30
C LEU A 149 3.42 -7.72 3.60
N GLN A 150 4.05 -7.08 2.62
CA GLN A 150 5.39 -6.51 2.76
C GLN A 150 5.36 -5.02 2.41
N TRP A 151 5.97 -4.19 3.24
CA TRP A 151 6.20 -2.79 2.89
C TRP A 151 7.29 -2.68 1.81
N GLY A 152 7.13 -1.73 0.88
CA GLY A 152 8.01 -1.59 -0.28
C GLY A 152 7.47 -2.23 -1.56
N LYS A 153 8.26 -2.13 -2.64
CA LYS A 153 7.90 -2.56 -4.00
C LYS A 153 8.06 -4.07 -4.28
N GLY A 154 8.33 -4.89 -3.27
CA GLY A 154 8.33 -6.35 -3.37
C GLY A 154 9.23 -6.93 -4.50
N PRO A 155 8.89 -8.10 -5.07
CA PRO A 155 9.69 -8.80 -6.08
C PRO A 155 9.80 -8.07 -7.44
N GLN A 156 8.99 -7.04 -7.69
CA GLN A 156 9.09 -6.18 -8.88
C GLN A 156 9.93 -4.91 -8.66
N SER A 157 10.67 -4.84 -7.54
CA SER A 157 11.72 -3.82 -7.34
C SER A 157 12.93 -4.00 -8.27
N GLY A 158 12.93 -5.02 -9.14
CA GLY A 158 14.05 -5.40 -9.99
C GLY A 158 13.78 -5.42 -11.50
N THR A 159 13.26 -4.34 -12.09
CA THR A 159 13.54 -4.00 -13.51
C THR A 159 13.36 -2.51 -13.74
N ALA A 160 14.35 -1.73 -13.30
CA ALA A 160 14.68 -0.45 -13.90
C ALA A 160 16.22 -0.40 -13.96
N ASN A 161 16.77 -0.96 -15.04
CA ASN A 161 18.11 -0.65 -15.55
C ASN A 161 17.93 -0.11 -16.96
#